data_AF-A0A329ZLS7-F1
#
_entry.id   AF-A0A329ZLS7-F1
#
_cell.length_a   1.000
_cell.length_b   1.000
_cell.length_c   1.000
_cell.angle_alpha   90.00
_cell.angle_beta   90.00
_cell.angle_gamma   90.00
#
_symmetry.space_group_name_H-M   'P 1'
#
loop_
_entity.id
_entity.type
_entity.pdbx_description
1 polymer ?
#
loop_
_entity_poly.entity_id
_entity_poly.type
_entity_poly.pdbx_seq_one_letter_code
_entity_poly.pdbx_strand_id
1 'polypeptide(L)' 'MAESPHVDLEIQQKRLHICLACDRLFALTKNCKECGCFVKMKVKYKKSECPLGKWDAEE' A
#
# COMPACT_ATOMS: atom_id res chain seq x y z
N MET A 1 24.07 2.02 -8.71
CA MET A 1 23.18 3.12 -8.28
C MET A 1 21.87 2.46 -7.87
N ALA A 2 21.56 2.40 -6.57
CA ALA A 2 20.30 1.81 -6.11
C ALA A 2 19.26 2.92 -6.02
N GLU A 3 18.49 3.09 -7.09
CA GLU A 3 17.30 3.94 -7.07
C GLU A 3 16.33 3.34 -6.05
N SER A 4 16.22 3.98 -4.88
CA SER A 4 15.32 3.54 -3.81
C SER A 4 13.88 3.56 -4.34
N PRO A 5 13.19 2.40 -4.47
CA PRO A 5 11.84 2.32 -5.04
C PRO A 5 10.77 2.75 -4.03
N HIS A 6 11.12 3.62 -3.07
CA HIS A 6 10.28 3.97 -1.94
C HIS A 6 9.52 5.29 -2.15
N VAL A 7 8.28 5.34 -1.69
CA VAL A 7 7.51 6.59 -1.59
C VAL A 7 7.77 7.32 -0.29
N ASP A 8 7.42 8.60 -0.29
CA ASP A 8 7.51 9.47 0.88
C ASP A 8 6.69 8.96 2.07
N LEU A 9 7.11 9.32 3.29
CA LEU A 9 6.45 8.88 4.52
C LEU A 9 4.98 9.33 4.58
N GLU A 10 4.69 10.51 4.06
CA GLU A 10 3.32 11.04 4.00
C GLU A 10 2.43 10.21 3.06
N ILE A 11 2.95 9.84 1.90
CA ILE A 11 2.29 8.96 0.92
C ILE A 11 2.09 7.56 1.53
N GLN A 12 3.09 7.02 2.22
CA GLN A 12 2.97 5.75 2.94
C GLN A 12 1.82 5.78 3.95
N GLN A 13 1.72 6.86 4.74
CA GLN A 13 0.66 7.01 5.73
C GLN A 13 -0.71 7.17 5.08
N LYS A 14 -0.85 7.98 4.03
CA LYS A 14 -2.10 8.12 3.26
C LYS A 14 -2.55 6.77 2.69
N ARG A 15 -1.66 6.07 1.97
CA ARG A 15 -1.93 4.73 1.39
C ARG A 15 -2.30 3.71 2.48
N LEU A 16 -1.59 3.73 3.60
CA LEU A 16 -1.89 2.86 4.75
C LEU A 16 -3.25 3.20 5.35
N HIS A 17 -3.60 4.47 5.49
CA HIS A 17 -4.90 4.92 6.02
C HIS A 17 -6.06 4.49 5.10
N ILE A 18 -5.89 4.63 3.79
CA ILE A 18 -6.85 4.14 2.79
C ILE A 18 -7.02 2.63 2.89
N CYS A 19 -5.91 1.89 3.03
CA CYS A 19 -5.97 0.45 3.26
C CYS A 19 -6.62 0.09 4.60
N LEU A 20 -6.36 0.84 5.66
CA LEU A 20 -7.00 0.65 6.98
C LEU A 20 -8.50 0.91 6.95
N ALA A 21 -8.95 1.85 6.11
CA ALA A 21 -10.35 2.11 5.84
C ALA A 21 -10.98 1.13 4.84
N CYS A 22 -10.23 0.16 4.32
CA CYS A 22 -10.75 -0.84 3.39
C CYS A 22 -11.31 -2.05 4.15
N ASP A 23 -12.57 -2.37 3.92
CA ASP A 23 -13.28 -3.51 4.52
C ASP A 23 -12.61 -4.87 4.24
N ARG A 24 -11.83 -4.92 3.16
CA ARG A 24 -11.08 -6.09 2.72
C ARG A 24 -9.62 -6.10 3.21
N LEU A 25 -9.22 -5.17 4.07
CA LEU A 25 -7.95 -5.27 4.77
C LEU A 25 -8.12 -6.21 5.96
N PHE A 26 -7.27 -7.23 6.03
CA PHE A 26 -7.16 -8.04 7.23
C PHE A 26 -6.31 -7.27 8.26
N ALA A 27 -6.97 -6.45 9.09
CA ALA A 27 -6.30 -5.61 10.08
C ALA A 27 -5.43 -6.44 11.06
N LEU A 28 -5.84 -7.69 11.34
CA LEU A 28 -5.15 -8.62 12.24
C LEU A 28 -3.74 -9.00 11.73
N THR A 29 -3.59 -9.19 10.41
CA THR A 29 -2.34 -9.65 9.80
C THR A 29 -1.71 -8.59 8.88
N LYS A 30 -2.35 -7.43 8.73
CA LYS A 30 -1.94 -6.30 7.88
C LYS A 30 -1.62 -6.72 6.43
N ASN A 31 -2.40 -7.67 5.91
CA ASN A 31 -2.41 -8.03 4.50
C ASN A 31 -3.77 -7.73 3.88
N CYS A 32 -3.76 -7.37 2.60
CA CYS A 32 -4.99 -7.19 1.84
C CYS A 32 -5.57 -8.57 1.53
N LYS A 33 -6.86 -8.78 1.82
CA LYS A 33 -7.54 -10.06 1.61
C LYS A 33 -7.77 -10.37 0.12
N GLU A 34 -7.60 -9.37 -0.73
CA GLU A 34 -7.85 -9.46 -2.17
C GLU A 34 -6.59 -9.74 -2.98
N CYS A 35 -5.46 -9.11 -2.63
CA CYS A 35 -4.18 -9.38 -3.31
C CYS A 35 -3.23 -10.28 -2.51
N GLY A 36 -3.56 -10.58 -1.24
CA GLY A 36 -2.68 -11.34 -0.34
C GLY A 36 -1.39 -10.62 0.08
N CYS A 37 -1.08 -9.45 -0.49
CA CYS A 37 0.17 -8.74 -0.21
C CYS A 37 0.18 -8.02 1.15
N PHE A 38 1.37 -7.89 1.74
CA PHE A 38 1.62 -7.04 2.90
C PHE A 38 1.54 -5.58 2.53
N VAL A 39 0.48 -4.90 2.96
CA VAL A 39 0.31 -3.46 2.69
C VAL A 39 1.44 -2.64 3.28
N LYS A 40 2.01 -2.98 4.44
CA LYS A 40 3.17 -2.26 5.01
C LYS A 40 4.40 -2.22 4.09
N MET A 41 4.64 -3.27 3.30
CA MET A 41 5.70 -3.26 2.30
C MET A 41 5.19 -2.62 1.00
N LYS A 42 3.98 -2.97 0.54
CA LYS A 42 3.41 -2.41 -0.69
C LYS A 42 3.31 -0.88 -0.65
N VAL A 43 2.82 -0.29 0.45
CA VAL A 43 2.70 1.18 0.60
C VAL A 43 4.04 1.87 0.58
N LYS A 44 5.12 1.17 0.90
CA LYS A 44 6.48 1.67 0.76
C LYS A 44 6.93 1.66 -0.68
N TYR A 45 6.52 0.70 -1.50
CA TYR A 45 6.89 0.61 -2.91
C TYR A 45 6.13 1.62 -3.77
N LYS A 46 6.85 2.47 -4.50
CA LYS A 46 6.25 3.47 -5.42
C LYS A 46 5.52 2.81 -6.58
N LYS A 47 6.11 1.79 -7.20
CA LYS A 47 5.55 1.04 -8.34
C LYS A 47 4.46 0.02 -7.96
N SER A 48 3.97 0.02 -6.72
CA SER A 48 2.92 -0.90 -6.30
C SER A 48 1.57 -0.22 -6.39
N GLU A 49 0.72 -0.72 -7.28
CA GLU A 49 -0.68 -0.31 -7.41
C GLU A 49 -1.59 -1.19 -6.53
N CYS A 50 -2.70 -0.62 -6.10
CA CYS A 50 -3.75 -1.38 -5.45
C CYS A 50 -4.66 -2.01 -6.52
N PRO A 51 -4.81 -3.34 -6.58
CA PRO A 51 -5.69 -3.98 -7.56
C PRO A 51 -7.18 -3.65 -7.38
N LEU A 52 -7.53 -2.99 -6.26
CA LEU A 52 -8.84 -2.44 -5.95
C LEU A 52 -9.05 -1.01 -6.48
N GLY A 53 -8.02 -0.38 -7.08
CA GLY A 53 -8.06 1.03 -7.49
C GLY A 53 -8.13 2.03 -6.33
N LYS A 54 -7.86 1.58 -5.09
CA LYS A 54 -7.95 2.42 -3.87
C LYS A 54 -6.82 3.45 -3.75
N TRP A 55 -5.65 3.13 -4.28
CA TRP A 55 -4.47 4.01 -4.32
C TRP A 55 -3.55 3.55 -5.46
N ASP A 56 -2.98 4.50 -6.18
CA ASP A 56 -2.16 4.25 -7.35
C ASP A 56 -0.66 4.54 -7.08
N ALA A 57 0.19 3.92 -7.89
CA ALA A 57 1.63 4.16 -7.95
C ALA A 57 1.99 5.54 -8.56
N GLU A 58 1.03 6.17 -9.24
CA GLU A 58 1.21 7.37 -10.07
C GLU A 58 1.04 8.72 -9.34
N GLU A 59 1.07 8.74 -8.00
CA GLU A 59 1.26 9.96 -7.17
C GLU A 59 2.38 9.79 -6.12
#